data_AF-A0AAQ3SE56-F1
#
_entry.id   AF-A0AAQ3SE56-F1
#
_cell.length_a   1.000
_cell.length_b   1.000
_cell.length_c   1.000
_cell.angle_alpha   90.00
_cell.angle_beta   90.00
_cell.angle_gamma   90.00
#
_symmetry.space_group_name_H-M   'P 1'
#
loop_
_entity.id
_entity.type
_entity.pdbx_description
1 polymer ?
#
loop_
_entity_poly.entity_id
_entity_poly.type
_entity_poly.pdbx_seq_one_letter_code
_entity_poly.pdbx_strand_id
1 'polypeptide(L)'
;MGDERVRILFLLLLMPLPTVLGWGKEGHYVICKIAQGYLSEGALFSVKQLLPDSAEGDLAAVCSWADEVRFNYHYRWSSALHYVDTPDFKCNYEYCSEYVWPFGTLALMEFLYM
;
A
#
# COMPACT_ATOMS: atom_id res chain seq x y z
N MET A 1 32.98 23.69 -24.06
CA MET A 1 32.64 22.30 -24.42
C MET A 1 32.62 21.32 -23.25
N GLY A 2 33.64 21.25 -22.36
CA GLY A 2 33.60 20.35 -21.19
C GLY A 2 32.81 20.90 -19.99
N ASP A 3 32.99 22.19 -19.67
CA ASP A 3 32.40 22.85 -18.49
C ASP A 3 30.86 22.95 -18.58
N GLU A 4 30.31 23.29 -19.75
CA GLU A 4 28.85 23.35 -19.97
C GLU A 4 28.15 22.01 -19.73
N ARG A 5 28.79 20.88 -20.11
CA ARG A 5 28.24 19.53 -19.92
C ARG A 5 28.25 19.14 -18.45
N VAL A 6 29.32 19.49 -17.73
CA VAL A 6 29.43 19.26 -16.28
C VAL A 6 28.39 20.07 -15.52
N ARG A 7 28.17 21.34 -15.90
CA ARG A 7 27.11 22.19 -15.33
C ARG A 7 25.72 21.65 -15.58
N ILE A 8 25.43 21.17 -16.79
CA ILE A 8 24.13 20.57 -17.13
C ILE A 8 23.88 19.28 -16.32
N LEU A 9 24.88 18.41 -16.19
CA LEU A 9 24.76 17.19 -15.36
C LEU A 9 24.56 17.52 -13.88
N PHE A 10 25.25 18.53 -13.36
CA PHE A 10 25.07 19.00 -11.99
C PHE A 10 23.67 19.56 -11.74
N LEU A 11 23.13 20.34 -12.69
CA LEU A 11 21.77 20.88 -12.61
C LEU A 11 20.69 19.78 -12.71
N LEU A 12 20.92 18.74 -13.52
CA LEU A 12 20.01 17.58 -13.60
C LEU A 12 19.98 16.77 -12.31
N LEU A 13 21.12 16.65 -11.60
CA LEU A 13 21.21 15.97 -10.30
C LEU A 13 20.46 16.73 -9.18
N LEU A 14 20.30 18.05 -9.33
CA LEU A 14 19.63 18.92 -8.36
C LEU A 14 18.11 19.01 -8.56
N MET A 15 17.57 18.43 -9.64
CA MET A 15 16.13 18.36 -9.84
C MET A 15 15.52 17.41 -8.80
N PRO A 16 14.61 17.87 -7.92
CA PRO A 16 13.89 16.96 -7.03
C PRO A 16 13.03 16.04 -7.91
N LEU A 17 13.39 14.75 -7.94
CA LEU A 17 12.53 13.75 -8.53
C LEU A 17 11.21 13.77 -7.75
N PRO A 18 10.04 13.75 -8.41
CA PRO A 18 8.77 13.58 -7.72
C PRO A 18 8.83 12.24 -6.98
N THR A 19 9.07 12.31 -5.67
CA THR A 19 8.92 11.16 -4.80
C THR A 19 7.43 10.88 -4.75
N VAL A 20 7.00 9.77 -5.35
CA VAL A 20 5.69 9.21 -5.07
C VAL A 20 5.70 8.86 -3.59
N LEU A 21 5.06 9.70 -2.78
CA LEU A 21 4.92 9.47 -1.35
C LEU A 21 3.85 8.38 -1.16
N GLY A 22 4.25 7.13 -1.39
CA GLY A 22 3.51 5.99 -0.85
C GLY A 22 3.54 6.05 0.68
N TRP A 23 2.47 5.60 1.32
CA TRP A 23 2.46 5.48 2.78
C TRP A 23 3.51 4.45 3.20
N GLY A 24 4.43 4.86 4.06
CA GLY A 24 5.29 3.93 4.81
C GLY A 24 4.65 3.57 6.15
N LYS A 25 5.46 3.02 7.07
CA LYS A 25 5.02 2.67 8.42
C LYS A 25 4.29 3.80 9.15
N GLU A 26 4.83 5.02 9.09
CA GLU A 26 4.22 6.21 9.70
C GLU A 26 2.87 6.58 9.07
N GLY A 27 2.75 6.40 7.75
CA GLY A 27 1.50 6.64 7.03
C GLY A 27 0.39 5.70 7.48
N HIS A 28 0.69 4.41 7.49
CA HIS A 28 -0.22 3.38 8.00
C HIS A 28 -0.62 3.63 9.45
N TYR A 29 0.34 4.02 10.30
CA TYR A 29 0.07 4.34 11.70
C TYR A 29 -0.90 5.52 11.83
N VAL A 30 -0.62 6.65 11.15
CA VAL A 30 -1.46 7.86 11.22
C VAL A 30 -2.88 7.59 10.74
N ILE A 31 -3.04 6.93 9.59
CA ILE A 31 -4.37 6.63 9.04
C ILE A 31 -5.17 5.74 9.99
N CYS A 32 -4.55 4.71 10.58
CA CYS A 32 -5.23 3.84 11.52
C CYS A 32 -5.55 4.52 12.85
N LYS A 33 -4.68 5.42 13.34
CA LYS A 33 -4.97 6.24 14.52
C LYS A 33 -6.19 7.11 14.32
N ILE A 34 -6.27 7.76 13.16
CA ILE A 34 -7.43 8.56 12.79
C ILE A 34 -8.67 7.66 12.71
N ALA A 35 -8.60 6.55 11.95
CA ALA A 35 -9.72 5.64 11.75
C ALA A 35 -10.28 5.09 13.07
N GLN A 36 -9.41 4.67 14.01
CA GLN A 36 -9.82 4.17 15.31
C GLN A 36 -10.65 5.20 16.11
N GLY A 37 -10.34 6.49 15.98
CA GLY A 37 -11.09 7.58 16.62
C GLY A 37 -12.49 7.82 16.02
N TYR A 38 -12.76 7.32 14.81
CA TYR A 38 -14.06 7.44 14.14
C TYR A 38 -14.90 6.15 14.18
N LEU A 39 -14.41 5.08 14.81
CA LEU A 39 -15.17 3.85 14.97
C LEU A 39 -16.36 4.06 15.93
N SER A 40 -17.50 3.45 15.61
CA SER A 40 -18.59 3.32 16.57
C SER A 40 -18.16 2.46 17.76
N GLU A 41 -18.84 2.58 18.90
CA GLU A 41 -18.49 1.82 20.11
C GLU A 41 -18.47 0.30 19.86
N GLY A 42 -19.46 -0.22 19.13
CA GLY A 42 -19.51 -1.64 18.77
C GLY A 42 -18.38 -2.08 17.84
N ALA A 43 -18.00 -1.24 16.88
CA ALA A 43 -16.88 -1.53 15.98
C ALA A 43 -15.54 -1.48 16.74
N LEU A 44 -15.34 -0.47 17.58
CA LEU A 44 -14.15 -0.34 18.42
C LEU A 44 -14.01 -1.52 19.38
N PHE A 45 -15.12 -1.96 19.99
CA PHE A 45 -15.13 -3.16 20.84
C PHE A 45 -14.65 -4.38 20.05
N SER A 46 -15.25 -4.62 18.87
CA SER A 46 -14.91 -5.75 18.02
C SER A 46 -13.44 -5.72 17.57
N VAL A 47 -12.94 -4.55 17.15
CA VAL A 47 -11.53 -4.37 16.78
C VAL A 47 -10.62 -4.72 17.95
N LYS A 48 -10.90 -4.23 19.16
CA LYS A 48 -10.10 -4.54 20.36
C LYS A 48 -10.09 -6.03 20.71
N GLN A 49 -11.16 -6.77 20.40
CA GLN A 49 -11.20 -8.23 20.61
C GLN A 49 -10.37 -9.02 19.59
N LEU A 50 -10.18 -8.47 18.39
CA LEU A 50 -9.41 -9.11 17.31
C LEU A 50 -7.92 -8.78 17.37
N LEU A 51 -7.54 -7.67 18.01
CA LEU A 51 -6.15 -7.27 18.14
C LEU A 51 -5.38 -8.21 19.07
N PRO A 52 -4.10 -8.49 18.77
CA PRO A 52 -3.24 -9.24 19.68
C PRO A 52 -2.97 -8.41 20.95
N ASP A 53 -2.68 -9.09 22.06
CA ASP A 53 -2.37 -8.44 23.34
C ASP A 53 -1.20 -7.44 23.22
N SER A 54 -0.23 -7.72 22.34
CA SER A 54 0.92 -6.85 22.07
C SER A 54 0.56 -5.49 21.48
N ALA A 55 -0.64 -5.34 20.91
CA ALA A 55 -1.14 -4.08 20.37
C ALA A 55 -1.77 -3.20 21.46
N GLU A 56 -2.02 -3.71 22.67
CA GLU A 56 -2.60 -2.96 23.80
C GLU A 56 -3.91 -2.21 23.44
N GLY A 57 -4.69 -2.78 22.51
CA GLY A 57 -5.93 -2.18 22.00
C GLY A 57 -5.75 -1.01 21.02
N ASP A 58 -4.52 -0.81 20.52
CA ASP A 58 -4.16 0.17 19.51
C ASP A 58 -4.12 -0.44 18.11
N LEU A 59 -5.07 -0.06 17.26
CA LEU A 59 -5.12 -0.52 15.87
C LEU A 59 -3.89 -0.08 15.08
N ALA A 60 -3.37 1.12 15.36
CA ALA A 60 -2.25 1.66 14.60
C ALA A 60 -0.94 0.90 14.81
N ALA A 61 -0.80 0.21 15.95
CA ALA A 61 0.37 -0.60 16.27
C ALA A 61 0.58 -1.78 15.29
N VAL A 62 -0.49 -2.25 14.63
CA VAL A 62 -0.45 -3.39 13.71
C VAL A 62 -0.69 -3.02 12.25
N CYS A 63 -0.95 -1.75 11.93
CA CYS A 63 -1.35 -1.37 10.57
C CYS A 63 -0.27 -1.47 9.51
N SER A 64 1.01 -1.60 9.88
CA SER A 64 2.10 -1.91 8.95
C SER A 64 2.34 -3.40 8.75
N TRP A 65 1.63 -4.28 9.47
CA TRP A 65 1.88 -5.73 9.45
C TRP A 65 1.77 -6.32 8.04
N ALA A 66 0.82 -5.87 7.22
CA ALA A 66 0.64 -6.35 5.84
C ALA A 66 1.89 -6.09 4.98
N ASP A 67 2.52 -4.92 5.14
CA ASP A 67 3.76 -4.56 4.42
C ASP A 67 4.97 -5.41 4.86
N GLU A 68 4.94 -5.93 6.09
CA GLU A 68 5.99 -6.80 6.62
C GLU A 68 5.82 -8.23 6.07
N VAL A 69 4.60 -8.77 6.11
CA VAL A 69 4.36 -10.16 5.72
C VAL A 69 4.34 -10.40 4.22
N ARG A 70 4.08 -9.40 3.37
CA ARG A 70 4.06 -9.60 1.90
C ARG A 70 5.38 -10.13 1.33
N PHE A 71 6.49 -10.00 2.06
CA PHE A 71 7.81 -10.54 1.68
C PHE A 71 8.03 -11.97 2.19
N ASN A 72 7.20 -12.47 3.10
CA ASN A 72 7.21 -13.84 3.55
C ASN A 72 6.69 -14.77 2.44
N TYR A 73 7.35 -15.90 2.23
CA TYR A 73 6.96 -16.91 1.24
C TYR A 73 5.48 -17.31 1.33
N HIS A 74 4.96 -17.52 2.54
CA HIS A 74 3.57 -17.95 2.77
C HIS A 74 2.53 -16.87 2.42
N TYR A 75 2.92 -15.60 2.44
CA TYR A 75 2.03 -14.46 2.20
C TYR A 75 2.41 -13.68 0.94
N ARG A 76 3.31 -14.21 0.11
CA ARG A 76 3.81 -13.51 -1.08
C ARG A 76 2.71 -13.16 -2.08
N TRP A 77 1.65 -13.96 -2.11
CA TRP A 77 0.44 -13.69 -2.91
C TRP A 77 -0.23 -12.36 -2.55
N SER A 78 -0.11 -11.89 -1.30
CA SER A 78 -0.70 -10.64 -0.84
C SER A 78 -0.01 -9.39 -1.39
N SER A 79 1.21 -9.52 -1.94
CA SER A 79 1.99 -8.37 -2.42
C SER A 79 1.22 -7.55 -3.47
N ALA A 80 0.48 -8.22 -4.37
CA ALA A 80 -0.28 -7.55 -5.42
C ALA A 80 -1.53 -6.81 -4.88
N LEU A 81 -1.95 -7.07 -3.63
CA LEU A 81 -3.11 -6.39 -3.02
C LEU A 81 -2.79 -4.97 -2.54
N HIS A 82 -1.52 -4.57 -2.51
CA HIS A 82 -1.09 -3.26 -2.01
C HIS A 82 -1.20 -2.14 -3.06
N TYR A 83 -1.44 -2.49 -4.32
CA TYR A 83 -1.45 -1.53 -5.41
C TYR A 83 -2.40 -1.98 -6.53
N VAL A 84 -2.72 -1.04 -7.41
CA VAL A 84 -3.43 -1.29 -8.66
C VAL A 84 -2.62 -0.65 -9.77
N ASP A 85 -2.19 -1.46 -10.73
CA ASP A 85 -1.53 -0.97 -11.91
C ASP A 85 -2.57 -0.43 -12.90
N THR A 86 -2.37 0.80 -13.38
CA THR A 86 -3.25 1.45 -14.35
C THR A 86 -2.47 1.71 -15.64
N PRO A 87 -3.13 1.76 -16.82
CA PRO A 87 -2.43 2.03 -18.06
C PRO A 87 -1.74 3.40 -18.04
N ASP A 88 -0.51 3.44 -18.51
CA ASP A 88 0.29 4.67 -18.57
C ASP A 88 -0.47 5.80 -19.28
N PHE A 89 -0.36 7.01 -18.73
CA PHE A 89 -0.91 8.25 -19.27
C PHE A 89 -2.44 8.32 -19.42
N LYS A 90 -3.21 7.34 -18.91
CA LYS A 90 -4.69 7.39 -18.92
C LYS A 90 -5.30 8.08 -17.69
N CYS A 91 -4.61 8.05 -16.55
CA CYS A 91 -5.09 8.61 -15.26
C CYS A 91 -6.54 8.23 -14.94
N ASN A 92 -6.92 6.98 -15.21
CA ASN A 92 -8.23 6.42 -14.89
C ASN A 92 -8.10 5.03 -14.27
N TYR A 93 -9.16 4.59 -13.60
CA TYR A 93 -9.25 3.28 -12.97
C TYR A 93 -10.44 2.52 -13.53
N GLU A 94 -10.20 1.27 -13.92
CA GLU A 94 -11.20 0.33 -14.43
C GLU A 94 -10.96 -1.04 -13.79
N TYR A 95 -11.90 -1.50 -12.95
CA TYR A 95 -11.72 -2.72 -12.16
C TYR A 95 -11.58 -3.99 -13.03
N CYS A 96 -12.37 -4.11 -14.09
CA CYS A 96 -12.35 -5.27 -15.01
C CYS A 96 -11.39 -5.06 -16.19
N SER A 97 -10.26 -4.41 -15.97
CA SER A 97 -9.23 -4.23 -16.99
C SER A 97 -8.18 -5.32 -16.90
N GLU A 98 -7.63 -5.71 -18.05
CA GLU A 98 -6.53 -6.70 -18.13
C GLU A 98 -5.29 -6.27 -17.31
N TYR A 99 -5.13 -4.97 -17.06
CA TYR A 99 -4.00 -4.39 -16.32
C TYR A 99 -4.11 -4.56 -14.80
N VAL A 100 -5.32 -4.72 -14.25
CA VAL A 100 -5.53 -4.93 -12.81
C VAL A 100 -5.34 -6.41 -12.43
N TRP A 101 -5.52 -7.32 -13.40
CA TRP A 101 -5.44 -8.77 -13.19
C TRP A 101 -4.56 -9.45 -14.26
N PRO A 102 -3.22 -9.40 -14.15
CA PRO A 102 -2.33 -10.10 -15.09
C PRO A 102 -2.49 -11.63 -15.05
N PHE A 103 -3.20 -12.16 -14.05
CA PHE A 103 -3.64 -13.56 -13.93
C PHE A 103 -5.13 -13.67 -14.29
N GLY A 104 -5.46 -13.33 -15.54
CA GLY A 104 -6.83 -13.11 -16.01
C GLY A 104 -7.87 -14.12 -15.53
N THR A 105 -9.05 -13.63 -15.15
CA THR A 105 -10.36 -14.31 -14.97
C THR A 105 -10.44 -15.57 -14.09
N LEU A 106 -9.34 -16.26 -13.78
CA LEU A 106 -9.29 -17.51 -13.02
C LEU A 106 -9.20 -17.28 -11.52
N ALA A 107 -8.64 -16.15 -11.06
CA ALA A 107 -8.54 -15.84 -9.63
C ALA A 107 -9.89 -15.54 -8.96
N LEU A 108 -10.88 -15.01 -9.70
CA LEU A 108 -12.24 -14.85 -9.16
C LEU A 108 -12.89 -16.20 -8.82
N MET A 109 -12.44 -17.28 -9.45
CA MET A 109 -12.94 -18.63 -9.15
C MET A 109 -12.22 -19.28 -7.96
N GLU A 110 -11.15 -18.71 -7.43
CA GLU A 110 -10.50 -19.22 -6.20
C GLU A 110 -10.94 -18.48 -4.93
N PHE A 111 -11.29 -17.19 -5.01
CA PHE A 111 -11.84 -16.46 -3.85
C PHE A 111 -13.26 -16.87 -3.45
N LEU A 112 -13.99 -17.55 -4.34
CA LEU A 112 -15.33 -18.09 -4.07
C LEU A 112 -15.33 -19.51 -3.47
N TYR A 113 -14.16 -20.14 -3.31
CA TYR A 113 -14.01 -21.51 -2.77
C TYR A 113 -13.16 -21.61 -1.49
N MET A 114 -12.92 -20.51 -0.78
CA MET A 114 -12.49 -20.53 0.62
C MET A 114 -13.57 -19.98 1.54
#